data_AF-A0A969MKW9-F1
#
_entry.id   AF-A0A969MKW9-F1
#
_cell.length_a   1.000
_cell.length_b   1.000
_cell.length_c   1.000
_cell.angle_alpha   90.00
_cell.angle_beta   90.00
_cell.angle_gamma   90.00
#
_symmetry.space_group_name_H-M   'P 1'
#
loop_
_entity.id
_entity.type
_entity.pdbx_description
1 polymer ?
#
loop_
_entity_poly.entity_id
_entity_poly.type
_entity_poly.pdbx_seq_one_letter_code
_entity_poly.pdbx_strand_id
1 'polypeptide(L)'
;MSKQNASFVNEVGVFKVDDDLGTINGIAPGQKDYQKAALERAKAIFSALPDAQGLTNPTRQLSFDAGDRLVFYMVENSTTDAVLAGNSANVLFGSTFGNANNFEQIKVSDNGEGIFTLAWEDQKGGGDKDYDDLLMTVELTLENTPLTTQNLIANYQGKQEGELINLESFAGRQVKATFTLYREAAYNNFVGFYKVDDAQGTITDELTGKSLKPGDAGYNELVVKQRIPGVDLTVGNNQSVTIEDTLEGGSLFATFIIADANPANINGDFSKVYTSYIAGNSDKVDHIRLLGDNTFGFEDLAGGGDNDFNDMIVKASFQVV
;
A
#
# COMPACT_ATOMS: atom_id res chain seq x y z
N MET A 1 -4.12 1.15 -13.59
CA MET A 1 -5.23 2.14 -13.60
C MET A 1 -5.15 2.95 -14.89
N SER A 2 -6.27 3.29 -15.50
CA SER A 2 -6.31 4.02 -16.78
C SER A 2 -6.90 5.42 -16.68
N LYS A 3 -7.67 5.73 -15.62
CA LYS A 3 -8.20 7.05 -15.29
C LYS A 3 -8.69 7.06 -13.83
N GLN A 4 -8.58 8.21 -13.17
CA GLN A 4 -9.27 8.54 -11.92
C GLN A 4 -9.90 9.94 -12.06
N ASN A 5 -11.12 10.11 -11.58
CA ASN A 5 -11.84 11.39 -11.54
C ASN A 5 -12.51 11.62 -10.17
N ALA A 6 -11.99 10.97 -9.12
CA ALA A 6 -12.43 11.11 -7.75
C ALA A 6 -11.79 12.33 -7.06
N SER A 7 -12.52 12.97 -6.15
CA SER A 7 -11.95 13.97 -5.21
C SER A 7 -11.25 13.32 -4.01
N PHE A 8 -11.32 12.00 -3.89
CA PHE A 8 -10.76 11.21 -2.79
C PHE A 8 -9.59 10.34 -3.25
N VAL A 9 -8.67 10.07 -2.32
CA VAL A 9 -7.66 9.02 -2.50
C VAL A 9 -8.25 7.70 -2.00
N ASN A 10 -8.78 6.91 -2.94
CA ASN A 10 -9.46 5.66 -2.66
C ASN A 10 -8.49 4.47 -2.76
N GLU A 11 -8.63 3.48 -1.89
CA GLU A 11 -7.94 2.20 -2.01
C GLU A 11 -8.84 1.15 -2.67
N VAL A 12 -8.32 0.42 -3.65
CA VAL A 12 -8.99 -0.77 -4.19
C VAL A 12 -8.30 -2.01 -3.67
N GLY A 13 -9.10 -2.98 -3.25
CA GLY A 13 -8.65 -4.31 -2.85
C GLY A 13 -9.47 -5.43 -3.49
N VAL A 14 -9.05 -6.66 -3.22
CA VAL A 14 -9.75 -7.88 -3.64
C VAL A 14 -9.67 -8.93 -2.53
N PHE A 15 -10.74 -9.69 -2.33
CA PHE A 15 -10.77 -10.82 -1.40
C PHE A 15 -11.46 -12.04 -2.01
N LYS A 16 -11.19 -13.21 -1.41
CA LYS A 16 -11.83 -14.48 -1.78
C LYS A 16 -13.11 -14.73 -0.98
N VAL A 17 -14.15 -15.21 -1.65
CA VAL A 17 -15.36 -15.76 -1.02
C VAL A 17 -15.39 -17.28 -1.15
N ASP A 18 -16.03 -17.95 -0.19
CA ASP A 18 -16.00 -19.41 -0.07
C ASP A 18 -17.01 -20.09 -1.02
N ASP A 19 -18.08 -19.38 -1.42
CA ASP A 19 -19.16 -19.91 -2.26
C ASP A 19 -19.81 -18.84 -3.16
N ASP A 20 -20.79 -19.26 -3.98
CA ASP A 20 -21.53 -18.39 -4.92
C ASP A 20 -22.50 -17.42 -4.20
N LEU A 21 -22.68 -17.56 -2.88
CA LEU A 21 -23.48 -16.66 -2.06
C LEU A 21 -22.62 -15.58 -1.39
N GLY A 22 -21.30 -15.61 -1.62
CA GLY A 22 -20.36 -14.65 -1.07
C GLY A 22 -20.03 -14.90 0.40
N THR A 23 -20.21 -16.11 0.94
CA THR A 23 -19.92 -16.34 2.36
C THR A 23 -18.42 -16.33 2.67
N ILE A 24 -18.08 -15.97 3.91
CA ILE A 24 -16.71 -15.98 4.45
C ILE A 24 -16.73 -16.69 5.80
N ASN A 25 -16.10 -17.86 5.89
CA ASN A 25 -16.06 -18.69 7.11
C ASN A 25 -17.47 -18.91 7.71
N GLY A 26 -18.49 -19.07 6.85
CA GLY A 26 -19.90 -19.22 7.26
C GLY A 26 -20.61 -17.90 7.63
N ILE A 27 -19.95 -16.75 7.51
CA ILE A 27 -20.54 -15.42 7.67
C ILE A 27 -21.09 -14.98 6.33
N ALA A 28 -22.41 -14.75 6.25
CA ALA A 28 -23.07 -14.30 5.04
C ALA A 28 -22.95 -12.77 4.86
N PRO A 29 -22.94 -12.27 3.61
CA PRO A 29 -23.00 -10.84 3.31
C PRO A 29 -24.15 -10.14 4.04
N GLY A 30 -23.86 -8.98 4.64
CA GLY A 30 -24.81 -8.20 5.44
C GLY A 30 -24.94 -8.65 6.91
N GLN A 31 -24.35 -9.78 7.30
CA GLN A 31 -24.23 -10.14 8.72
C GLN A 31 -23.21 -9.26 9.43
N LYS A 32 -23.36 -9.17 10.76
CA LYS A 32 -22.36 -8.56 11.63
C LYS A 32 -21.01 -9.23 11.36
N ASP A 33 -19.94 -8.42 11.35
CA ASP A 33 -18.55 -8.84 11.17
C ASP A 33 -18.18 -9.32 9.75
N TYR A 34 -19.11 -9.37 8.79
CA TYR A 34 -18.78 -9.74 7.40
C TYR A 34 -17.72 -8.81 6.78
N GLN A 35 -17.88 -7.48 6.93
CA GLN A 35 -16.91 -6.51 6.41
C GLN A 35 -15.52 -6.76 6.99
N LYS A 36 -15.42 -6.95 8.31
CA LYS A 36 -14.15 -7.24 8.97
C LYS A 36 -13.53 -8.53 8.43
N ALA A 37 -14.32 -9.60 8.32
CA ALA A 37 -13.84 -10.89 7.82
C ALA A 37 -13.39 -10.83 6.34
N ALA A 38 -14.02 -9.98 5.53
CA ALA A 38 -13.59 -9.70 4.15
C ALA A 38 -12.25 -8.97 4.10
N LEU A 39 -12.10 -7.90 4.89
CA LEU A 39 -10.88 -7.10 4.92
C LEU A 39 -9.69 -7.87 5.52
N GLU A 40 -9.89 -8.70 6.55
CA GLU A 40 -8.81 -9.51 7.17
C GLU A 40 -8.18 -10.54 6.22
N ARG A 41 -8.88 -10.96 5.16
CA ARG A 41 -8.35 -11.87 4.13
C ARG A 41 -8.08 -11.18 2.79
N ALA A 42 -8.28 -9.88 2.72
CA ALA A 42 -8.15 -9.12 1.50
C ALA A 42 -6.67 -8.97 1.10
N LYS A 43 -6.49 -8.61 -0.17
CA LYS A 43 -5.25 -8.06 -0.69
C LYS A 43 -5.56 -6.67 -1.23
N ALA A 44 -4.94 -5.62 -0.69
CA ALA A 44 -4.96 -4.31 -1.32
C ALA A 44 -4.23 -4.36 -2.67
N ILE A 45 -4.78 -3.67 -3.66
CA ILE A 45 -4.22 -3.58 -5.01
C ILE A 45 -3.40 -2.30 -5.12
N PHE A 46 -4.03 -1.15 -4.90
CA PHE A 46 -3.36 0.15 -4.78
C PHE A 46 -4.34 1.20 -4.28
N SER A 47 -3.80 2.28 -3.73
CA SER A 47 -4.47 3.57 -3.65
C SER A 47 -4.30 4.34 -4.95
N ALA A 48 -5.39 4.95 -5.41
CA ALA A 48 -5.42 5.75 -6.63
C ALA A 48 -5.25 7.22 -6.25
N LEU A 49 -4.15 7.83 -6.68
CA LEU A 49 -3.91 9.26 -6.50
C LEU A 49 -4.45 10.04 -7.71
N PRO A 50 -5.23 11.13 -7.49
CA PRO A 50 -5.76 11.95 -8.58
C PRO A 50 -4.66 12.69 -9.37
N ASP A 51 -3.55 13.05 -8.72
CA ASP A 51 -2.33 13.57 -9.37
C ASP A 51 -1.09 12.92 -8.77
N ALA A 52 -0.30 12.25 -9.61
CA ALA A 52 0.98 11.66 -9.23
C ALA A 52 2.07 11.97 -10.27
N GLN A 53 1.89 13.06 -11.03
CA GLN A 53 2.85 13.54 -12.04
C GLN A 53 3.35 12.46 -13.02
N GLY A 54 2.48 11.52 -13.39
CA GLY A 54 2.82 10.44 -14.33
C GLY A 54 3.76 9.36 -13.78
N LEU A 55 4.11 9.40 -12.49
CA LEU A 55 4.83 8.30 -11.83
C LEU A 55 3.96 7.07 -11.60
N THR A 56 2.63 7.25 -11.61
CA THR A 56 1.66 6.19 -11.37
C THR A 56 0.85 5.91 -12.65
N ASN A 57 1.30 4.91 -13.41
CA ASN A 57 0.38 4.01 -14.09
C ASN A 57 0.42 2.72 -13.29
N PRO A 58 -0.23 2.69 -12.12
CA PRO A 58 0.02 1.66 -11.14
C PRO A 58 -0.44 0.33 -11.72
N THR A 59 0.48 -0.64 -11.71
CA THR A 59 0.24 -2.02 -12.10
C THR A 59 0.56 -2.90 -10.91
N ARG A 60 -0.21 -3.96 -10.77
CA ARG A 60 -0.04 -4.95 -9.73
C ARG A 60 -0.38 -6.32 -10.27
N GLN A 61 0.48 -7.28 -10.00
CA GLN A 61 0.24 -8.66 -10.37
C GLN A 61 -0.14 -9.46 -9.12
N LEU A 62 -1.32 -10.07 -9.16
CA LEU A 62 -1.81 -10.92 -8.08
C LEU A 62 -2.00 -12.35 -8.63
N SER A 63 -1.68 -13.34 -7.80
CA SER A 63 -1.90 -14.75 -8.11
C SER A 63 -3.03 -15.32 -7.26
N PHE A 64 -3.86 -16.13 -7.92
CA PHE A 64 -5.02 -16.83 -7.39
C PHE A 64 -5.06 -18.25 -7.95
N ASP A 65 -5.69 -19.16 -7.21
CA ASP A 65 -5.89 -20.54 -7.63
C ASP A 65 -7.09 -20.62 -8.58
N ALA A 66 -7.02 -21.54 -9.55
CA ALA A 66 -8.14 -21.78 -10.45
C ALA A 66 -9.39 -22.21 -9.64
N GLY A 67 -10.50 -21.51 -9.84
CA GLY A 67 -11.75 -21.74 -9.10
C GLY A 67 -11.93 -20.82 -7.88
N ASP A 68 -10.95 -20.00 -7.52
CA ASP A 68 -11.16 -18.90 -6.58
C ASP A 68 -12.27 -17.96 -7.06
N ARG A 69 -13.09 -17.49 -6.11
CA ARG A 69 -14.13 -16.50 -6.35
C ARG A 69 -13.67 -15.17 -5.77
N LEU A 70 -13.54 -14.16 -6.61
CA LEU A 70 -12.98 -12.87 -6.22
C LEU A 70 -14.06 -11.81 -6.14
N VAL A 71 -14.04 -11.03 -5.06
CA VAL A 71 -14.84 -9.82 -4.90
C VAL A 71 -13.88 -8.65 -4.75
N PHE A 72 -14.00 -7.67 -5.64
CA PHE A 72 -13.29 -6.41 -5.51
C PHE A 72 -14.05 -5.48 -4.56
N TYR A 73 -13.33 -4.58 -3.91
CA TYR A 73 -13.90 -3.55 -3.05
C TYR A 73 -13.08 -2.27 -3.15
N MET A 74 -13.70 -1.17 -2.73
CA MET A 74 -13.07 0.12 -2.56
C MET A 74 -13.23 0.59 -1.11
N VAL A 75 -12.19 1.22 -0.56
CA VAL A 75 -12.27 2.01 0.67
C VAL A 75 -12.24 3.48 0.30
N GLU A 76 -13.32 4.19 0.58
CA GLU A 76 -13.47 5.61 0.26
C GLU A 76 -12.55 6.47 1.14
N ASN A 77 -11.70 7.26 0.52
CA ASN A 77 -10.75 8.20 1.14
C ASN A 77 -9.92 7.60 2.30
N SER A 78 -9.61 6.31 2.26
CA SER A 78 -8.91 5.59 3.32
C SER A 78 -8.31 4.28 2.81
N THR A 79 -7.77 3.47 3.71
CA THR A 79 -7.12 2.17 3.40
C THR A 79 -7.78 1.03 4.18
N THR A 80 -7.57 -0.19 3.73
CA THR A 80 -7.98 -1.41 4.42
C THR A 80 -7.37 -1.48 5.81
N ASP A 81 -6.11 -1.08 5.94
CA ASP A 81 -5.36 -1.09 7.19
C ASP A 81 -5.94 -0.08 8.19
N ALA A 82 -6.25 1.14 7.75
CA ALA A 82 -6.93 2.12 8.57
C ALA A 82 -8.28 1.61 9.10
N VAL A 83 -9.08 0.96 8.25
CA VAL A 83 -10.38 0.38 8.67
C VAL A 83 -10.20 -0.75 9.68
N LEU A 84 -9.22 -1.64 9.46
CA LEU A 84 -8.90 -2.72 10.40
C LEU A 84 -8.33 -2.20 11.73
N ALA A 85 -7.63 -1.06 11.71
CA ALA A 85 -7.18 -0.34 12.90
C ALA A 85 -8.31 0.39 13.65
N GLY A 86 -9.52 0.43 13.08
CA GLY A 86 -10.73 0.99 13.71
C GLY A 86 -11.17 2.34 13.18
N ASN A 87 -10.52 2.87 12.13
CA ASN A 87 -10.98 4.09 11.47
C ASN A 87 -12.30 3.83 10.74
N SER A 88 -13.22 4.80 10.84
CA SER A 88 -14.50 4.73 10.14
C SER A 88 -14.34 5.25 8.71
N ALA A 89 -14.40 4.33 7.74
CA ALA A 89 -14.48 4.66 6.31
C ALA A 89 -15.58 3.82 5.65
N ASN A 90 -16.09 4.30 4.51
CA ASN A 90 -17.04 3.52 3.72
C ASN A 90 -16.27 2.43 2.95
N VAL A 91 -16.72 1.18 3.10
CA VAL A 91 -16.23 0.04 2.34
C VAL A 91 -17.30 -0.33 1.31
N LEU A 92 -16.96 -0.15 0.04
CA LEU A 92 -17.85 -0.35 -1.10
C LEU A 92 -17.51 -1.67 -1.76
N PHE A 93 -18.32 -2.70 -1.54
CA PHE A 93 -18.15 -3.98 -2.22
C PHE A 93 -18.64 -3.90 -3.67
N GLY A 94 -17.85 -4.40 -4.61
CA GLY A 94 -18.23 -4.51 -6.02
C GLY A 94 -19.27 -5.61 -6.29
N SER A 95 -19.55 -6.47 -5.32
CA SER A 95 -20.63 -7.45 -5.39
C SER A 95 -21.94 -6.87 -4.86
N THR A 96 -23.07 -7.34 -5.40
CA THR A 96 -24.41 -7.04 -4.86
C THR A 96 -24.88 -8.02 -3.78
N PHE A 97 -24.02 -8.94 -3.32
CA PHE A 97 -24.39 -9.91 -2.30
C PHE A 97 -24.89 -9.22 -1.02
N GLY A 98 -26.09 -9.60 -0.56
CA GLY A 98 -26.67 -9.06 0.68
C GLY A 98 -26.90 -7.55 0.68
N ASN A 99 -26.76 -6.86 -0.46
CA ASN A 99 -26.94 -5.43 -0.56
C ASN A 99 -28.44 -5.08 -0.64
N ALA A 100 -29.01 -4.55 0.45
CA ALA A 100 -30.43 -4.21 0.54
C ALA A 100 -30.90 -3.17 -0.48
N ASN A 101 -30.00 -2.36 -1.05
CA ASN A 101 -30.34 -1.35 -2.05
C ASN A 101 -30.06 -1.79 -3.50
N ASN A 102 -29.46 -2.98 -3.71
CA ASN A 102 -29.05 -3.51 -5.01
C ASN A 102 -28.26 -2.52 -5.91
N PHE A 103 -27.61 -1.51 -5.33
CA PHE A 103 -26.75 -0.63 -6.11
C PHE A 103 -25.47 -1.36 -6.49
N GLU A 104 -25.14 -1.33 -7.78
CA GLU A 104 -23.91 -1.88 -8.34
C GLU A 104 -22.83 -0.80 -8.26
N GLN A 105 -21.88 -0.95 -7.34
CA GLN A 105 -20.77 0.02 -7.21
C GLN A 105 -19.76 -0.04 -8.36
N ILE A 106 -19.84 -1.10 -9.16
CA ILE A 106 -18.90 -1.37 -10.24
C ILE A 106 -19.65 -1.82 -11.48
N LYS A 107 -19.24 -1.31 -12.64
CA LYS A 107 -19.57 -1.85 -13.96
C LYS A 107 -18.37 -2.57 -14.51
N VAL A 108 -18.58 -3.83 -14.91
CA VAL A 108 -17.55 -4.65 -15.53
C VAL A 108 -17.85 -4.79 -17.02
N SER A 109 -16.87 -4.44 -17.85
CA SER A 109 -16.91 -4.65 -19.30
C SER A 109 -15.85 -5.68 -19.69
N ASP A 110 -16.25 -6.73 -20.41
CA ASP A 110 -15.34 -7.68 -21.05
C ASP A 110 -14.87 -7.09 -22.39
N ASN A 111 -13.57 -6.86 -22.50
CA ASN A 111 -12.94 -6.27 -23.68
C ASN A 111 -12.39 -7.36 -24.64
N GLY A 112 -12.56 -8.64 -24.30
CA GLY A 112 -11.97 -9.78 -25.01
C GLY A 112 -10.58 -10.15 -24.50
N GLU A 113 -10.10 -11.34 -24.90
CA GLU A 113 -8.74 -11.82 -24.63
C GLU A 113 -8.35 -11.88 -23.13
N GLY A 114 -9.33 -12.00 -22.24
CA GLY A 114 -9.10 -12.03 -20.79
C GLY A 114 -8.90 -10.64 -20.17
N ILE A 115 -9.18 -9.57 -20.91
CA ILE A 115 -9.07 -8.18 -20.46
C ILE A 115 -10.45 -7.65 -20.06
N PHE A 116 -10.54 -7.07 -18.86
CA PHE A 116 -11.74 -6.47 -18.32
C PHE A 116 -11.50 -5.01 -17.92
N THR A 117 -12.52 -4.18 -18.08
CA THR A 117 -12.56 -2.83 -17.49
C THR A 117 -13.51 -2.84 -16.30
N LEU A 118 -13.02 -2.41 -15.16
CA LEU A 118 -13.74 -2.20 -13.92
C LEU A 118 -13.89 -0.69 -13.73
N ALA A 119 -15.12 -0.20 -13.90
CA ALA A 119 -15.48 1.20 -13.77
C ALA A 119 -16.27 1.39 -12.47
N TRP A 120 -15.79 2.25 -11.57
CA TRP A 120 -16.33 2.40 -10.21
C TRP A 120 -17.08 3.70 -10.00
N GLU A 121 -18.02 3.63 -9.07
CA GLU A 121 -18.49 4.78 -8.30
C GLU A 121 -17.79 4.78 -6.94
N ASP A 122 -17.32 5.95 -6.47
CA ASP A 122 -16.57 6.05 -5.21
C ASP A 122 -17.39 6.48 -3.99
N GLN A 123 -18.67 6.79 -4.18
CA GLN A 123 -19.60 7.16 -3.11
C GLN A 123 -20.63 6.09 -2.80
N LYS A 124 -21.07 6.05 -1.54
CA LYS A 124 -22.17 5.17 -1.11
C LYS A 124 -23.48 5.53 -1.84
N GLY A 125 -23.98 4.61 -2.65
CA GLY A 125 -25.19 4.81 -3.47
C GLY A 125 -24.93 5.41 -4.85
N GLY A 126 -23.64 5.55 -5.21
CA GLY A 126 -23.05 6.01 -6.47
C GLY A 126 -23.38 7.45 -6.76
N GLY A 127 -22.51 8.38 -6.40
CA GLY A 127 -22.75 9.82 -6.37
C GLY A 127 -23.51 10.35 -7.58
N ASP A 128 -22.81 10.54 -8.70
CA ASP A 128 -23.38 11.05 -9.95
C ASP A 128 -23.68 9.96 -11.00
N LYS A 129 -23.23 8.71 -10.77
CA LYS A 129 -23.64 7.51 -11.51
C LYS A 129 -23.08 7.42 -12.94
N ASP A 130 -21.95 8.07 -13.21
CA ASP A 130 -21.27 8.01 -14.51
C ASP A 130 -20.17 6.94 -14.61
N TYR A 131 -19.76 6.37 -13.46
CA TYR A 131 -18.76 5.32 -13.26
C TYR A 131 -17.37 5.73 -13.71
N ASP A 132 -17.04 7.01 -13.59
CA ASP A 132 -15.77 7.56 -14.05
C ASP A 132 -14.78 7.94 -12.94
N ASP A 133 -15.18 7.75 -11.67
CA ASP A 133 -14.38 8.02 -10.48
C ASP A 133 -13.08 7.21 -10.46
N LEU A 134 -13.15 5.93 -10.83
CA LEU A 134 -11.97 5.08 -11.01
C LEU A 134 -12.17 4.03 -12.10
N LEU A 135 -11.29 4.06 -13.11
CA LEU A 135 -11.21 3.05 -14.16
C LEU A 135 -9.96 2.19 -14.00
N MET A 136 -10.19 0.89 -13.83
CA MET A 136 -9.14 -0.12 -13.75
C MET A 136 -9.26 -1.12 -14.90
N THR A 137 -8.13 -1.44 -15.52
CA THR A 137 -8.03 -2.59 -16.42
C THR A 137 -7.47 -3.78 -15.65
N VAL A 138 -8.13 -4.93 -15.79
CA VAL A 138 -7.70 -6.21 -15.25
C VAL A 138 -7.41 -7.14 -16.42
N GLU A 139 -6.21 -7.72 -16.45
CA GLU A 139 -5.82 -8.71 -17.45
C GLU A 139 -5.62 -10.06 -16.76
N LEU A 140 -6.33 -11.07 -17.25
CA LEU A 140 -6.18 -12.44 -16.80
C LEU A 140 -5.13 -13.14 -17.66
N THR A 141 -4.11 -13.69 -17.02
CA THR A 141 -3.15 -14.57 -17.66
C THR A 141 -3.17 -15.95 -17.01
N LEU A 142 -3.22 -16.98 -17.86
CA LEU A 142 -3.08 -18.39 -17.46
C LEU A 142 -1.66 -18.91 -17.70
N GLU A 143 -0.78 -18.05 -18.22
CA GLU A 143 0.61 -18.41 -18.40
C GLU A 143 1.25 -18.56 -17.02
N ASN A 144 1.90 -19.69 -16.78
CA ASN A 144 2.81 -19.88 -15.65
C ASN A 144 4.09 -19.05 -15.87
N THR A 145 3.94 -17.78 -16.20
CA THR A 145 5.06 -16.86 -16.38
C THR A 145 5.74 -16.77 -15.02
N PRO A 146 7.05 -17.10 -14.94
CA PRO A 146 7.78 -16.92 -13.70
C PRO A 146 7.56 -15.50 -13.20
N LEU A 147 7.21 -15.36 -11.93
CA LEU A 147 7.12 -14.06 -11.28
C LEU A 147 8.41 -13.29 -11.58
N THR A 148 8.27 -12.04 -12.04
CA THR A 148 9.44 -11.21 -12.26
C THR A 148 10.13 -10.93 -10.93
N THR A 149 11.40 -10.48 -10.97
CA THR A 149 12.08 -10.00 -9.76
C THR A 149 11.24 -8.97 -9.01
N GLN A 150 10.53 -8.07 -9.71
CA GLN A 150 9.68 -7.09 -9.07
C GLN A 150 8.52 -7.74 -8.30
N ASN A 151 7.87 -8.76 -8.88
CA ASN A 151 6.73 -9.42 -8.25
C ASN A 151 7.15 -10.28 -7.05
N LEU A 152 8.33 -10.93 -7.13
CA LEU A 152 8.89 -11.65 -5.98
C LEU A 152 9.16 -10.71 -4.81
N ILE A 153 9.67 -9.50 -5.09
CA ILE A 153 9.96 -8.48 -4.08
C ILE A 153 8.67 -7.87 -3.52
N ALA A 154 7.63 -7.72 -4.34
CA ALA A 154 6.34 -7.14 -3.96
C ALA A 154 5.36 -8.13 -3.30
N ASN A 155 5.79 -9.35 -2.97
CA ASN A 155 4.91 -10.44 -2.54
C ASN A 155 4.24 -10.26 -1.15
N TYR A 156 4.73 -9.31 -0.33
CA TYR A 156 4.09 -8.88 0.91
C TYR A 156 3.15 -7.70 0.73
N GLN A 157 3.37 -6.88 -0.30
CA GLN A 157 2.56 -5.70 -0.56
C GLN A 157 1.08 -6.08 -0.75
N GLY A 158 0.20 -5.27 -0.21
CA GLY A 158 -1.24 -5.51 -0.18
C GLY A 158 -1.72 -6.48 0.89
N LYS A 159 -0.83 -7.10 1.68
CA LYS A 159 -1.22 -7.67 2.98
C LYS A 159 -1.32 -6.54 4.01
N GLN A 160 -1.87 -6.83 5.18
CA GLN A 160 -2.03 -5.85 6.27
C GLN A 160 -0.68 -5.20 6.64
N GLU A 161 -0.62 -3.87 6.58
CA GLU A 161 0.56 -3.01 6.82
C GLU A 161 1.78 -3.50 6.00
N GLY A 162 1.50 -3.86 4.74
CA GLY A 162 2.36 -4.68 3.89
C GLY A 162 3.28 -3.92 2.94
N GLU A 163 3.48 -2.60 3.10
CA GLU A 163 4.33 -1.73 2.28
C GLU A 163 5.83 -2.07 2.45
N LEU A 164 6.18 -3.31 2.10
CA LEU A 164 7.45 -3.96 2.36
C LEU A 164 8.16 -4.33 1.07
N ILE A 165 9.49 -4.23 1.10
CA ILE A 165 10.39 -4.71 0.07
C ILE A 165 10.95 -6.05 0.55
N ASN A 166 10.51 -7.15 -0.08
CA ASN A 166 10.96 -8.50 0.29
C ASN A 166 12.18 -8.92 -0.52
N LEU A 167 13.37 -8.86 0.09
CA LEU A 167 14.58 -9.40 -0.52
C LEU A 167 14.99 -10.77 0.03
N GLU A 168 14.19 -11.41 0.89
CA GLU A 168 14.54 -12.66 1.59
C GLU A 168 14.99 -13.78 0.63
N SER A 169 14.34 -13.88 -0.54
CA SER A 169 14.63 -14.90 -1.56
C SER A 169 15.98 -14.69 -2.28
N PHE A 170 16.68 -13.59 -2.02
CA PHE A 170 17.94 -13.22 -2.66
C PHE A 170 19.14 -13.25 -1.70
N ALA A 171 19.06 -14.01 -0.60
CA ALA A 171 20.15 -14.15 0.36
C ALA A 171 21.50 -14.45 -0.31
N GLY A 172 22.54 -13.71 0.07
CA GLY A 172 23.88 -13.82 -0.50
C GLY A 172 24.05 -13.20 -1.89
N ARG A 173 23.03 -12.51 -2.41
CA ARG A 173 23.09 -11.74 -3.66
C ARG A 173 22.99 -10.24 -3.39
N GLN A 174 23.50 -9.46 -4.33
CA GLN A 174 23.31 -8.01 -4.36
C GLN A 174 22.09 -7.70 -5.23
N VAL A 175 21.27 -6.73 -4.80
CA VAL A 175 20.09 -6.27 -5.51
C VAL A 175 20.27 -4.79 -5.78
N LYS A 176 20.56 -4.43 -7.04
CA LYS A 176 20.57 -3.03 -7.46
C LYS A 176 19.14 -2.48 -7.34
N ALA A 177 18.98 -1.39 -6.61
CA ALA A 177 17.72 -0.68 -6.46
C ALA A 177 17.84 0.70 -7.13
N THR A 178 16.90 1.01 -8.01
CA THR A 178 16.76 2.34 -8.63
C THR A 178 15.45 2.94 -8.13
N PHE A 179 15.57 3.99 -7.33
CA PHE A 179 14.46 4.75 -6.74
C PHE A 179 14.20 6.00 -7.56
N THR A 180 12.98 6.17 -8.06
CA THR A 180 12.50 7.42 -8.65
C THR A 180 11.60 8.12 -7.67
N LEU A 181 11.93 9.37 -7.33
CA LEU A 181 11.23 10.17 -6.35
C LEU A 181 10.46 11.30 -7.02
N TYR A 182 9.34 11.69 -6.41
CA TYR A 182 8.70 12.99 -6.60
C TYR A 182 8.26 13.51 -5.23
N ARG A 183 8.20 14.84 -5.09
CA ARG A 183 7.69 15.47 -3.89
C ARG A 183 6.94 16.74 -4.23
N GLU A 184 5.78 16.88 -3.63
CA GLU A 184 5.00 18.12 -3.58
C GLU A 184 4.65 18.39 -2.12
N ALA A 185 5.52 19.13 -1.42
CA ALA A 185 5.33 19.40 0.01
C ALA A 185 6.00 20.72 0.44
N ALA A 186 5.49 21.33 1.50
CA ALA A 186 6.19 22.42 2.17
C ALA A 186 7.42 21.92 2.94
N TYR A 187 7.34 20.74 3.55
CA TYR A 187 8.39 20.18 4.40
C TYR A 187 9.53 19.56 3.59
N ASN A 188 10.72 19.58 4.19
CA ASN A 188 11.87 18.88 3.63
C ASN A 188 11.93 17.45 4.17
N ASN A 189 11.18 16.57 3.52
CA ASN A 189 11.02 15.19 3.95
C ASN A 189 12.23 14.32 3.61
N PHE A 190 12.46 13.33 4.46
CA PHE A 190 13.43 12.26 4.26
C PHE A 190 12.68 10.93 4.25
N VAL A 191 12.86 10.11 3.21
CA VAL A 191 12.38 8.73 3.20
C VAL A 191 13.57 7.77 3.31
N GLY A 192 13.38 6.70 4.08
CA GLY A 192 14.35 5.64 4.21
C GLY A 192 13.70 4.27 4.38
N PHE A 193 14.54 3.24 4.35
CA PHE A 193 14.13 1.86 4.59
C PHE A 193 14.89 1.31 5.80
N TYR A 194 14.31 0.33 6.48
CA TYR A 194 14.92 -0.34 7.61
C TYR A 194 14.55 -1.82 7.59
N LYS A 195 15.45 -2.66 8.11
CA LYS A 195 15.21 -4.11 8.19
C LYS A 195 14.19 -4.41 9.28
N VAL A 196 13.27 -5.31 8.97
CA VAL A 196 12.34 -5.90 9.95
C VAL A 196 12.60 -7.40 10.08
N ASP A 197 12.36 -7.94 11.28
CA ASP A 197 12.51 -9.36 11.58
C ASP A 197 11.33 -10.18 11.04
N ASP A 198 10.15 -9.55 10.91
CA ASP A 198 8.93 -10.16 10.43
C ASP A 198 8.02 -9.12 9.74
N ALA A 199 6.95 -9.59 9.10
CA ALA A 199 5.98 -8.75 8.42
C ALA A 199 5.04 -7.98 9.37
N GLN A 200 5.18 -8.15 10.69
CA GLN A 200 4.45 -7.38 11.71
C GLN A 200 5.29 -6.20 12.21
N GLY A 201 6.45 -5.95 11.58
CA GLY A 201 7.30 -4.81 11.86
C GLY A 201 8.19 -4.97 13.09
N THR A 202 8.34 -6.19 13.64
CA THR A 202 9.27 -6.40 14.75
C THR A 202 10.68 -6.01 14.31
N ILE A 203 11.42 -5.29 15.17
CA ILE A 203 12.83 -4.96 14.98
C ILE A 203 13.62 -5.35 16.22
N THR A 204 14.78 -5.97 16.03
CA THR A 204 15.70 -6.32 17.12
C THR A 204 16.84 -5.34 17.18
N ASP A 205 17.07 -4.71 18.34
CA ASP A 205 18.23 -3.86 18.58
C ASP A 205 19.52 -4.68 18.53
N GLU A 206 20.31 -4.51 17.48
CA GLU A 206 21.57 -5.25 17.27
C GLU A 206 22.58 -5.06 18.41
N LEU A 207 22.50 -3.96 19.16
CA LEU A 207 23.40 -3.68 20.28
C LEU A 207 22.96 -4.38 21.57
N THR A 208 21.65 -4.45 21.82
CA THR A 208 21.11 -4.92 23.12
C THR A 208 20.41 -6.27 23.04
N GLY A 209 20.07 -6.74 21.83
CA GLY A 209 19.26 -7.93 21.57
C GLY A 209 17.78 -7.76 21.93
N LYS A 210 17.32 -6.55 22.26
CA LYS A 210 15.92 -6.29 22.60
C LYS A 210 15.07 -6.15 21.34
N SER A 211 14.03 -6.97 21.20
CA SER A 211 13.03 -6.82 20.15
C SER A 211 11.95 -5.80 20.56
N LEU A 212 11.59 -4.93 19.63
CA LEU A 212 10.51 -3.94 19.74
C LEU A 212 9.49 -4.19 18.63
N LYS A 213 8.22 -4.03 18.96
CA LYS A 213 7.11 -4.03 18.01
C LYS A 213 6.62 -2.61 17.75
N PRO A 214 5.96 -2.35 16.61
CA PRO A 214 5.28 -1.08 16.40
C PRO A 214 4.41 -0.69 17.61
N GLY A 215 4.63 0.51 18.13
CA GLY A 215 3.96 1.04 19.31
C GLY A 215 4.72 0.88 20.64
N ASP A 216 5.78 0.06 20.69
CA ASP A 216 6.66 0.00 21.85
C ASP A 216 7.46 1.31 22.01
N ALA A 217 7.73 1.68 23.26
CA ALA A 217 8.57 2.85 23.55
C ALA A 217 9.98 2.66 22.95
N GLY A 218 10.40 3.64 22.14
CA GLY A 218 11.68 3.62 21.42
C GLY A 218 11.65 2.95 20.04
N TYR A 219 10.50 2.46 19.57
CA TYR A 219 10.40 1.84 18.23
C TYR A 219 10.87 2.77 17.11
N ASN A 220 10.30 3.98 17.00
CA ASN A 220 10.66 4.94 15.94
C ASN A 220 12.10 5.45 16.06
N GLU A 221 12.64 5.56 17.28
CA GLU A 221 14.06 5.88 17.48
C GLU A 221 14.94 4.78 16.86
N LEU A 222 14.59 3.53 17.13
CA LEU A 222 15.33 2.38 16.63
C LEU A 222 15.20 2.23 15.10
N VAL A 223 14.03 2.54 14.52
CA VAL A 223 13.83 2.65 13.07
C VAL A 223 14.84 3.61 12.44
N VAL A 224 14.94 4.84 12.93
CA VAL A 224 15.87 5.85 12.38
C VAL A 224 17.34 5.43 12.57
N LYS A 225 17.65 4.79 13.71
CA LYS A 225 19.00 4.32 14.04
C LYS A 225 19.45 3.13 13.18
N GLN A 226 18.55 2.21 12.86
CA GLN A 226 18.81 0.99 12.06
C GLN A 226 18.37 1.09 10.60
N ARG A 227 18.07 2.31 10.11
CA ARG A 227 17.83 2.52 8.68
C ARG A 227 19.01 2.02 7.85
N ILE A 228 18.75 1.62 6.61
CA ILE A 228 19.79 1.24 5.65
C ILE A 228 20.64 2.50 5.35
N PRO A 229 21.94 2.51 5.71
CA PRO A 229 22.79 3.65 5.39
C PRO A 229 22.98 3.78 3.87
N GLY A 230 22.90 5.01 3.34
CA GLY A 230 23.09 5.27 1.90
C GLY A 230 21.78 5.38 1.12
N VAL A 231 20.73 4.70 1.56
CA VAL A 231 19.36 4.84 1.01
C VAL A 231 18.66 6.03 1.65
N ASP A 232 19.26 7.21 1.46
CA ASP A 232 18.82 8.49 2.01
C ASP A 232 18.00 9.24 0.94
N LEU A 233 16.69 8.96 0.85
CA LEU A 233 15.84 9.46 -0.23
C LEU A 233 15.33 10.88 0.09
N THR A 234 15.84 11.85 -0.64
CA THR A 234 15.44 13.26 -0.54
C THR A 234 15.32 13.87 -1.93
N VAL A 235 14.41 14.82 -2.08
CA VAL A 235 14.18 15.55 -3.32
C VAL A 235 13.61 16.94 -3.00
N GLY A 236 13.87 17.93 -3.85
CA GLY A 236 13.32 19.27 -3.68
C GLY A 236 11.82 19.34 -4.01
N ASN A 237 11.17 20.41 -3.56
CA ASN A 237 9.74 20.59 -3.77
C ASN A 237 9.42 20.76 -5.26
N ASN A 238 8.39 20.07 -5.76
CA ASN A 238 8.01 19.99 -7.17
C ASN A 238 9.15 19.52 -8.07
N GLN A 239 9.97 18.60 -7.58
CA GLN A 239 11.08 18.01 -8.33
C GLN A 239 10.99 16.49 -8.33
N SER A 240 11.65 15.89 -9.33
CA SER A 240 11.90 14.46 -9.39
C SER A 240 13.40 14.19 -9.46
N VAL A 241 13.81 13.09 -8.84
CA VAL A 241 15.20 12.61 -8.90
C VAL A 241 15.21 11.09 -8.96
N THR A 242 16.24 10.54 -9.60
CA THR A 242 16.53 9.11 -9.55
C THR A 242 17.77 8.88 -8.71
N ILE A 243 17.66 8.00 -7.72
CA ILE A 243 18.74 7.58 -6.84
C ILE A 243 18.95 6.09 -7.05
N GLU A 244 20.20 5.67 -7.19
CA GLU A 244 20.55 4.26 -7.28
C GLU A 244 21.36 3.84 -6.06
N ASP A 245 21.05 2.65 -5.55
CA ASP A 245 21.83 2.01 -4.49
C ASP A 245 21.89 0.49 -4.74
N THR A 246 22.67 -0.22 -3.94
CA THR A 246 22.74 -1.68 -3.95
C THR A 246 22.41 -2.21 -2.56
N LEU A 247 21.35 -3.02 -2.49
CA LEU A 247 20.89 -3.65 -1.27
C LEU A 247 21.40 -5.09 -1.18
N GLU A 248 21.74 -5.51 0.04
CA GLU A 248 21.99 -6.92 0.29
C GLU A 248 20.66 -7.70 0.34
N GLY A 249 20.58 -8.79 -0.41
CA GLY A 249 19.44 -9.70 -0.33
C GLY A 249 19.43 -10.53 0.95
N GLY A 250 18.30 -11.17 1.24
CA GLY A 250 18.13 -12.02 2.42
C GLY A 250 17.43 -11.35 3.61
N SER A 251 16.85 -10.17 3.42
CA SER A 251 16.13 -9.44 4.46
C SER A 251 14.81 -8.87 3.95
N LEU A 252 13.89 -8.61 4.88
CA LEU A 252 12.64 -7.89 4.65
C LEU A 252 12.82 -6.44 5.11
N PHE A 253 12.35 -5.48 4.31
CA PHE A 253 12.51 -4.06 4.61
C PHE A 253 11.16 -3.34 4.63
N ALA A 254 10.94 -2.54 5.66
CA ALA A 254 9.85 -1.58 5.75
C ALA A 254 10.35 -0.18 5.40
N THR A 255 9.43 0.74 5.12
CA THR A 255 9.72 2.12 4.77
C THR A 255 9.23 3.10 5.85
N PHE A 256 9.84 4.27 5.90
CA PHE A 256 9.42 5.36 6.77
C PHE A 256 9.70 6.72 6.14
N ILE A 257 8.98 7.73 6.61
CA ILE A 257 9.23 9.15 6.33
C ILE A 257 9.60 9.86 7.63
N ILE A 258 10.55 10.79 7.56
CA ILE A 258 10.80 11.80 8.59
C ILE A 258 10.31 13.14 8.03
N ALA A 259 9.30 13.70 8.69
CA ALA A 259 8.71 14.98 8.31
C ALA A 259 9.60 16.16 8.70
N ASP A 260 9.87 17.05 7.74
CA ASP A 260 10.70 18.27 7.89
C ASP A 260 12.04 18.10 8.63
N ALA A 261 12.64 16.93 8.48
CA ALA A 261 13.90 16.58 9.13
C ALA A 261 14.56 15.39 8.43
N ASN A 262 15.75 15.05 8.89
CA ASN A 262 16.51 13.88 8.52
C ASN A 262 17.20 13.30 9.76
N PRO A 263 17.85 12.13 9.66
CA PRO A 263 18.47 11.48 10.81
C PRO A 263 19.51 12.33 11.55
N ALA A 264 20.16 13.29 10.87
CA ALA A 264 21.18 14.14 11.47
C ALA A 264 20.61 15.36 12.23
N ASN A 265 19.36 15.77 11.96
CA ASN A 265 18.76 16.97 12.58
C ASN A 265 17.39 16.73 13.25
N ILE A 266 16.95 15.48 13.38
CA ILE A 266 15.70 15.12 14.08
C ILE A 266 15.70 15.49 15.57
N ASN A 267 16.87 15.69 16.18
CA ASN A 267 17.03 16.19 17.56
C ASN A 267 16.24 15.40 18.63
N GLY A 268 16.02 14.10 18.41
CA GLY A 268 15.27 13.22 19.32
C GLY A 268 13.74 13.33 19.22
N ASP A 269 13.20 14.12 18.29
CA ASP A 269 11.77 14.23 18.05
C ASP A 269 11.28 13.14 17.08
N PHE A 270 11.14 11.93 17.60
CA PHE A 270 10.67 10.77 16.82
C PHE A 270 9.15 10.74 16.60
N SER A 271 8.42 11.78 17.02
CA SER A 271 7.00 11.96 16.66
C SER A 271 6.81 12.36 15.19
N LYS A 272 7.88 12.81 14.55
CA LYS A 272 7.95 13.15 13.11
C LYS A 272 8.26 11.95 12.21
N VAL A 273 8.37 10.76 12.78
CA VAL A 273 8.69 9.53 12.04
C VAL A 273 7.40 8.75 11.84
N TYR A 274 7.01 8.59 10.59
CA TYR A 274 5.86 7.79 10.21
C TYR A 274 6.32 6.56 9.43
N THR A 275 5.79 5.40 9.81
CA THR A 275 6.11 4.08 9.25
C THR A 275 4.86 3.47 8.63
N SER A 276 5.03 2.38 7.89
CA SER A 276 3.92 1.57 7.37
C SER A 276 3.05 0.95 8.47
N TYR A 277 3.56 0.86 9.70
CA TYR A 277 2.85 0.26 10.82
C TYR A 277 2.11 1.33 11.64
N ILE A 278 0.78 1.34 11.57
CA ILE A 278 -0.08 2.37 12.18
C ILE A 278 0.14 2.42 13.69
N ALA A 279 0.36 1.26 14.32
CA ALA A 279 0.65 1.18 15.76
C ALA A 279 1.94 1.91 16.15
N GLY A 280 2.92 2.05 15.25
CA GLY A 280 4.18 2.79 15.45
C GLY A 280 4.02 4.30 15.33
N ASN A 281 3.03 4.78 14.58
CA ASN A 281 2.79 6.21 14.36
C ASN A 281 2.20 6.85 15.62
N SER A 282 2.68 8.04 15.99
CA SER A 282 2.29 8.69 17.26
C SER A 282 0.82 9.12 17.29
N ASP A 283 0.25 9.38 16.13
CA ASP A 283 -1.13 9.79 15.91
C ASP A 283 -2.05 8.64 15.47
N LYS A 284 -1.51 7.44 15.26
CA LYS A 284 -2.25 6.25 14.79
C LYS A 284 -2.91 6.44 13.42
N VAL A 285 -2.30 7.26 12.59
CA VAL A 285 -2.71 7.43 11.19
C VAL A 285 -1.86 6.55 10.29
N ASP A 286 -2.46 6.12 9.18
CA ASP A 286 -1.77 5.46 8.09
C ASP A 286 -1.18 6.53 7.15
N HIS A 287 0.14 6.69 7.20
CA HIS A 287 0.87 7.72 6.45
C HIS A 287 1.47 7.22 5.14
N ILE A 288 1.41 5.92 4.86
CA ILE A 288 2.13 5.33 3.73
C ILE A 288 1.19 4.44 2.95
N ARG A 289 0.91 4.82 1.70
CA ARG A 289 0.00 4.08 0.83
C ARG A 289 0.75 3.32 -0.23
N LEU A 290 0.29 2.11 -0.51
CA LEU A 290 0.71 1.33 -1.67
C LEU A 290 0.08 1.91 -2.94
N LEU A 291 0.91 2.40 -3.87
CA LEU A 291 0.48 2.95 -5.16
C LEU A 291 0.73 1.96 -6.31
N GLY A 292 0.91 0.67 -6.03
CA GLY A 292 1.28 -0.37 -7.01
C GLY A 292 2.58 -1.06 -6.62
N ASP A 293 3.01 -2.06 -7.41
CA ASP A 293 4.21 -2.83 -7.08
C ASP A 293 5.43 -1.91 -6.88
N ASN A 294 6.02 -2.00 -5.70
CA ASN A 294 7.20 -1.25 -5.27
C ASN A 294 7.05 0.27 -5.39
N THR A 295 5.82 0.80 -5.31
CA THR A 295 5.54 2.22 -5.39
C THR A 295 4.74 2.66 -4.17
N PHE A 296 5.24 3.67 -3.45
CA PHE A 296 4.68 4.14 -2.20
C PHE A 296 4.44 5.65 -2.24
N GLY A 297 3.30 6.10 -1.70
CA GLY A 297 2.98 7.50 -1.46
C GLY A 297 2.99 7.78 0.04
N PHE A 298 3.34 9.00 0.43
CA PHE A 298 3.57 9.37 1.82
C PHE A 298 2.86 10.69 2.16
N GLU A 299 2.37 10.80 3.39
CA GLU A 299 1.90 12.02 4.04
C GLU A 299 2.88 12.46 5.15
N ASP A 300 3.20 13.74 5.23
CA ASP A 300 4.19 14.30 6.16
C ASP A 300 3.60 15.03 7.38
N LEU A 301 2.29 15.26 7.40
CA LEU A 301 1.61 15.98 8.47
C LEU A 301 0.86 15.04 9.42
N ALA A 302 1.03 15.26 10.73
CA ALA A 302 0.27 14.58 11.76
C ALA A 302 -1.25 14.68 11.50
N GLY A 303 -1.96 13.58 11.67
CA GLY A 303 -3.38 13.48 11.32
C GLY A 303 -3.66 13.17 9.84
N GLY A 304 -2.62 12.97 9.02
CA GLY A 304 -2.73 12.62 7.60
C GLY A 304 -2.89 13.81 6.66
N GLY A 305 -2.50 15.02 7.08
CA GLY A 305 -2.40 16.18 6.20
C GLY A 305 -3.65 16.48 5.35
N ASP A 306 -3.41 16.78 4.08
CA ASP A 306 -4.44 16.94 3.05
C ASP A 306 -4.81 15.62 2.35
N ASN A 307 -4.17 14.51 2.73
CA ASN A 307 -4.49 13.14 2.32
C ASN A 307 -4.36 12.89 0.81
N ASP A 308 -3.45 13.58 0.11
CA ASP A 308 -3.15 13.36 -1.29
C ASP A 308 -1.95 12.42 -1.55
N PHE A 309 -1.17 12.11 -0.51
CA PHE A 309 -0.03 11.20 -0.43
C PHE A 309 1.08 11.51 -1.46
N ASN A 310 1.19 12.77 -1.87
CA ASN A 310 2.23 13.24 -2.80
C ASN A 310 3.36 14.03 -2.09
N ASP A 311 3.30 14.19 -0.76
CA ASP A 311 4.37 14.78 0.06
C ASP A 311 5.71 14.03 -0.08
N MET A 312 5.63 12.77 -0.46
CA MET A 312 6.68 12.05 -1.19
C MET A 312 6.03 10.92 -1.99
N ILE A 313 6.54 10.64 -3.18
CA ILE A 313 6.27 9.42 -3.92
C ILE A 313 7.59 8.73 -4.19
N VAL A 314 7.69 7.44 -3.85
CA VAL A 314 8.87 6.61 -4.10
C VAL A 314 8.48 5.42 -4.95
N LYS A 315 9.04 5.35 -6.15
CA LYS A 315 8.96 4.17 -7.03
C LYS A 315 10.30 3.46 -7.07
N ALA A 316 10.36 2.22 -6.61
CA ALA A 316 11.55 1.39 -6.64
C ALA A 316 11.49 0.37 -7.79
N SER A 317 12.63 0.13 -8.41
CA SER A 317 12.83 -0.97 -9.34
C SER A 317 14.11 -1.72 -9.01
N PHE A 318 14.04 -3.04 -9.06
CA PHE A 318 15.11 -3.91 -8.58
C PHE A 318 15.71 -4.79 -9.67
N GLN A 319 17.02 -4.98 -9.64
CA GLN A 319 17.74 -5.90 -10.50
C GLN A 319 18.71 -6.73 -9.65
N VAL A 320 18.55 -8.05 -9.68
CA VAL A 320 19.51 -8.92 -8.98
C VAL A 320 20.81 -9.00 -9.78
N VAL A 321 21.92 -8.75 -9.10
CA VAL A 321 23.29 -8.75 -9.66
C VAL A 321 23.98 -10.08 -9.39
#